data_AF-A0A0G1BP05-F1
#
_entry.id   AF-A0A0G1BP05-F1
#
_cell.length_a   1.000
_cell.length_b   1.000
_cell.length_c   1.000
_cell.angle_alpha   90.00
_cell.angle_beta   90.00
_cell.angle_gamma   90.00
#
_symmetry.space_group_name_H-M   'P 1'
#
loop_
_entity.id
_entity.type
_entity.pdbx_description
1 polymer ?
#
loop_
_entity_poly.entity_id
_entity_poly.type
_entity_poly.pdbx_seq_one_letter_code
_entity_poly.pdbx_strand_id
1 'polypeptide(L)'
;MAKPGTIEIRVRKDSANVQYREYYTDQQISIAPHKIYTLPIGADTNEKLNDEIGPIGASLLTMLNKIEELDFIYLTHEYVGLSKKRGRDWTKIEQVVFLDIQTALGGTSYRARNYY
;
A
#
# COMPACT_ATOMS: atom_id res chain seq x y z
N MET A 1 1.90 14.24 -19.39
CA MET A 1 1.23 14.61 -18.12
C MET A 1 0.24 13.50 -17.78
N ALA A 2 0.21 13.03 -16.52
CA ALA A 2 -0.84 12.11 -16.07
C ALA A 2 -2.21 12.78 -16.21
N LYS A 3 -3.24 12.03 -16.58
CA LYS A 3 -4.60 12.59 -16.65
C LYS A 3 -5.04 13.01 -15.23
N PRO A 4 -5.75 14.13 -15.06
CA PRO A 4 -6.33 14.49 -13.77
C PRO A 4 -7.12 13.30 -13.21
N GLY A 5 -6.85 12.91 -11.95
CA GLY A 5 -7.51 11.78 -11.29
C GLY A 5 -6.90 10.39 -11.56
N THR A 6 -5.81 10.28 -12.34
CA THR A 6 -5.06 9.03 -12.48
C THR A 6 -3.92 8.97 -11.47
N ILE A 7 -3.87 7.90 -10.68
CA ILE A 7 -2.76 7.59 -9.76
C ILE A 7 -1.72 6.74 -10.48
N GLU A 8 -0.44 7.10 -10.42
CA GLU A 8 0.64 6.22 -10.90
C GLU A 8 1.11 5.31 -9.76
N ILE A 9 1.02 4.00 -9.97
CA ILE A 9 1.48 3.00 -9.00
C ILE A 9 2.63 2.21 -9.63
N ARG A 10 3.82 2.34 -9.05
CA ARG A 10 5.02 1.61 -9.47
C ARG A 10 5.25 0.44 -8.53
N VAL A 11 5.31 -0.78 -9.07
CA VAL A 11 5.50 -1.99 -8.26
C VAL A 11 6.94 -2.45 -8.36
N ARG A 12 7.62 -2.52 -7.22
CA ARG A 12 8.92 -3.18 -7.10
C ARG A 12 8.70 -4.60 -6.57
N LYS A 13 9.22 -5.57 -7.31
CA LYS A 13 9.16 -7.00 -6.96
C LYS A 13 10.56 -7.41 -6.51
N ASP A 14 10.67 -7.90 -5.28
CA ASP A 14 11.95 -8.39 -4.78
C ASP A 14 12.16 -9.83 -5.30
N SER A 15 13.22 -10.03 -6.09
CA SER A 15 13.59 -11.34 -6.60
C SER A 15 14.10 -12.29 -5.51
N ALA A 16 14.68 -11.76 -4.44
CA ALA A 16 15.14 -12.54 -3.30
C ALA A 16 13.99 -12.85 -2.32
N ASN A 17 12.99 -11.97 -2.24
CA ASN A 17 11.81 -12.15 -1.39
C ASN A 17 10.50 -12.16 -2.19
N VAL A 18 10.15 -13.34 -2.70
CA VAL A 18 8.89 -13.56 -3.45
C VAL A 18 7.62 -13.29 -2.62
N GLN A 19 7.74 -13.18 -1.30
CA GLN A 19 6.62 -12.87 -0.41
C GLN A 19 6.39 -11.38 -0.23
N TYR A 20 7.30 -10.52 -0.70
CA TYR A 20 7.27 -9.09 -0.49
C TYR A 20 7.17 -8.29 -1.79
N ARG A 21 6.34 -7.24 -1.79
CA ARG A 21 6.24 -6.26 -2.88
C ARG A 21 6.09 -4.86 -2.32
N GLU A 22 6.61 -3.89 -3.04
CA GLU A 22 6.48 -2.47 -2.70
C GLU A 22 5.68 -1.76 -3.79
N TYR A 23 4.72 -0.96 -3.37
CA TYR A 23 3.83 -0.18 -4.24
C TYR A 23 4.10 1.30 -3.98
N TYR A 24 4.88 1.92 -4.87
CA TYR A 24 5.21 3.33 -4.82
C TYR A 24 4.14 4.14 -5.55
N THR A 25 3.70 5.23 -4.95
CA THR A 25 2.72 6.14 -5.53
C THR A 25 3.39 7.45 -5.95
N ASP A 26 2.76 8.17 -6.86
CA ASP A 26 3.13 9.56 -7.21
C ASP A 26 2.54 10.60 -6.24
N GLN A 27 1.73 10.13 -5.29
CA GLN A 27 1.11 10.93 -4.23
C GLN A 27 1.52 10.42 -2.85
N GLN A 28 1.43 11.28 -1.84
CA GLN A 28 1.77 10.95 -0.46
C GLN A 28 0.66 10.10 0.17
N ILE A 29 1.06 9.01 0.82
CA ILE A 29 0.17 8.10 1.55
C ILE A 29 0.10 8.52 3.02
N SER A 30 1.25 8.85 3.60
CA SER A 30 1.39 9.30 4.99
C SER A 30 1.73 10.78 5.03
N ILE A 31 1.45 11.46 6.15
CA ILE A 31 1.91 12.83 6.39
C ILE A 31 3.29 12.86 7.08
N ALA A 32 3.83 11.71 7.50
CA ALA A 32 5.10 11.58 8.20
C ALA A 32 6.24 11.14 7.24
N PRO A 33 7.07 12.06 6.73
CA PRO A 33 8.01 11.79 5.62
C PRO A 33 9.18 10.86 5.93
N HIS A 34 9.53 10.68 7.21
CA HIS A 34 10.72 9.93 7.63
C HIS A 34 10.39 8.76 8.55
N LYS A 35 9.11 8.38 8.66
CA LYS A 35 8.68 7.26 9.47
C LYS A 35 8.31 6.07 8.59
N ILE A 36 8.71 4.89 9.06
CA ILE A 36 8.33 3.60 8.50
C ILE A 36 7.56 2.87 9.59
N TYR A 37 6.33 2.47 9.29
CA TYR A 37 5.49 1.70 10.19
C TYR A 37 5.44 0.26 9.72
N THR A 38 5.83 -0.66 10.59
CA THR A 38 5.72 -2.10 10.34
C THR A 38 4.57 -2.64 11.18
N LEU A 39 3.50 -3.06 10.51
CA LEU A 39 2.24 -3.42 11.15
C LEU A 39 1.84 -4.85 10.74
N PRO A 40 1.64 -5.78 11.68
CA PRO A 40 1.01 -7.05 11.35
C PRO A 40 -0.43 -6.81 10.91
N ILE A 41 -0.94 -7.64 10.00
CA ILE A 41 -2.34 -7.57 9.59
C ILE A 41 -3.25 -7.77 10.80
N GLY A 42 -4.27 -6.91 10.93
CA GLY A 42 -5.18 -6.92 12.07
C GLY A 42 -4.63 -6.27 13.33
N ALA A 43 -3.46 -5.60 13.27
CA ALA A 43 -3.01 -4.74 14.35
C ALA A 43 -4.01 -3.61 14.59
N ASP A 44 -4.37 -3.39 15.86
CA ASP A 44 -5.21 -2.25 16.25
C ASP A 44 -4.46 -0.94 15.95
N THR A 45 -5.02 -0.14 15.05
CA THR A 45 -4.55 1.23 14.82
C THR A 45 -5.02 2.10 15.99
N ASN A 46 -4.10 2.70 16.73
CA ASN A 46 -4.45 3.69 17.75
C ASN A 46 -4.57 5.09 17.16
N GLU A 47 -5.20 6.00 17.91
CA GLU A 47 -5.44 7.39 17.51
C GLU A 47 -4.14 8.10 17.11
N LYS A 48 -3.06 7.91 17.87
CA LYS A 48 -1.74 8.46 17.56
C LYS A 48 -1.21 8.03 16.19
N LEU A 49 -1.32 6.75 15.84
CA LEU A 49 -0.91 6.26 14.53
C LEU A 49 -1.73 6.91 13.43
N ASN A 50 -3.06 6.99 13.59
CA ASN A 50 -3.96 7.61 12.63
C ASN A 50 -3.65 9.09 12.41
N ASP A 51 -3.32 9.82 13.47
CA ASP A 51 -2.89 11.22 13.39
C ASP A 51 -1.57 11.36 12.62
N GLU A 52 -0.61 10.46 12.86
CA GLU A 52 0.70 10.53 12.22
C GLU A 52 0.70 10.12 10.74
N ILE A 53 -0.20 9.23 10.32
CA ILE A 53 -0.31 8.80 8.91
C ILE A 53 -1.37 9.60 8.14
N GLY A 54 -2.27 10.28 8.84
CA GLY A 54 -3.36 11.05 8.26
C GLY A 54 -4.47 10.17 7.65
N PRO A 55 -5.52 10.81 7.10
CA PRO A 55 -6.73 10.13 6.66
C PRO A 55 -6.50 9.16 5.47
N ILE A 56 -5.57 9.50 4.56
CA ILE A 56 -5.23 8.65 3.41
C ILE A 56 -4.58 7.36 3.91
N GLY A 57 -3.52 7.47 4.73
CA GLY A 57 -2.83 6.32 5.31
C GLY A 57 -3.77 5.45 6.15
N ALA A 58 -4.61 6.05 7.00
CA ALA A 58 -5.56 5.32 7.83
C ALA A 58 -6.62 4.57 7.00
N SER A 59 -7.13 5.22 5.94
CA SER A 59 -8.08 4.59 5.01
C SER A 59 -7.44 3.41 4.29
N LEU A 60 -6.21 3.59 3.80
CA LEU A 60 -5.46 2.53 3.11
C LEU A 60 -5.18 1.34 4.04
N LEU A 61 -4.71 1.59 5.27
CA LEU A 61 -4.49 0.52 6.26
C LEU A 61 -5.77 -0.26 6.55
N THR A 62 -6.90 0.43 6.69
CA THR A 62 -8.20 -0.20 6.94
C THR A 62 -8.62 -1.13 5.79
N MET A 63 -8.36 -0.76 4.55
CA MET A 63 -8.67 -1.60 3.39
C MET A 63 -7.72 -2.78 3.28
N LEU A 64 -6.40 -2.54 3.39
CA LEU A 64 -5.38 -3.58 3.31
C LEU A 64 -5.50 -4.63 4.42
N ASN A 65 -5.91 -4.24 5.63
CA ASN A 65 -6.16 -5.16 6.74
C ASN A 65 -7.27 -6.19 6.45
N LYS A 66 -8.13 -5.94 5.46
CA LYS A 66 -9.19 -6.87 5.05
C LYS A 66 -8.70 -7.95 4.08
N ILE A 67 -7.48 -7.83 3.55
CA ILE A 67 -6.90 -8.82 2.64
C ILE A 67 -6.31 -9.95 3.47
N GLU A 68 -7.07 -11.04 3.62
CA GLU A 68 -6.72 -12.18 4.47
C GLU A 68 -5.41 -12.88 4.07
N GLU A 69 -4.97 -12.73 2.82
CA GLU A 69 -3.74 -13.32 2.32
C GLU A 69 -2.47 -12.55 2.74
N LEU A 70 -2.59 -11.37 3.33
CA LEU A 70 -1.45 -10.59 3.81
C LEU A 70 -1.01 -11.01 5.21
N ASP A 71 0.26 -10.75 5.51
CA ASP A 71 0.91 -11.02 6.80
C ASP A 71 1.35 -9.71 7.49
N PHE A 72 2.04 -8.83 6.74
CA PHE A 72 2.53 -7.55 7.24
C PHE A 72 2.35 -6.42 6.22
N ILE A 73 2.15 -5.22 6.75
CA ILE A 73 2.15 -3.94 6.03
C ILE A 73 3.33 -3.09 6.50
N TYR A 74 4.07 -2.54 5.54
CA TYR A 74 5.14 -1.57 5.74
C TYR A 74 4.68 -0.24 5.15
N LEU A 75 4.22 0.69 5.97
CA LEU A 75 3.71 1.97 5.50
C LEU A 75 4.79 3.05 5.61
N THR A 76 4.97 3.82 4.54
CA THR A 76 5.85 4.99 4.50
C THR A 76 5.14 6.20 3.90
N HIS A 77 5.89 7.28 3.69
CA HIS A 77 5.40 8.51 3.07
C HIS A 77 4.83 8.31 1.65
N GLU A 78 5.49 7.51 0.82
CA GLU A 78 5.18 7.43 -0.64
C GLU A 78 5.06 6.00 -1.15
N TYR A 79 5.24 5.01 -0.29
CA TYR A 79 5.04 3.62 -0.67
C TYR A 79 4.43 2.79 0.46
N VAL A 80 3.75 1.74 0.05
CA VAL A 80 3.32 0.66 0.93
C VAL A 80 4.01 -0.64 0.51
N GLY A 81 4.75 -1.24 1.43
CA GLY A 81 5.32 -2.58 1.31
C GLY A 81 4.36 -3.60 1.89
N LEU A 82 4.15 -4.71 1.20
CA LEU A 82 3.23 -5.75 1.63
C LEU A 82 3.93 -7.09 1.62
N SER A 83 3.81 -7.83 2.72
CA SER A 83 4.19 -9.23 2.81
C SER A 83 2.94 -10.10 2.74
N LYS A 84 2.93 -11.11 1.87
CA LYS A 84 1.86 -12.11 1.80
C LYS A 84 2.20 -13.35 2.62
N LYS A 85 1.17 -14.04 3.11
CA LYS A 85 1.28 -15.37 3.72
C LYS A 85 1.90 -16.38 2.75
N ARG A 86 2.64 -17.35 3.32
CA ARG A 86 3.28 -18.42 2.55
C ARG A 86 2.24 -19.20 1.74
N GLY A 87 2.59 -19.53 0.49
CA GLY A 87 1.72 -20.31 -0.42
C GLY A 87 0.61 -19.50 -1.11
N ARG A 88 0.46 -18.20 -0.83
CA ARG A 88 -0.51 -17.32 -1.52
C ARG A 88 0.04 -16.79 -2.84
N ASP A 89 -0.84 -16.43 -3.77
CA ASP A 89 -0.49 -15.88 -5.08
C ASP A 89 -0.70 -14.36 -5.10
N TRP A 90 0.34 -13.64 -5.51
CA TRP A 90 0.29 -12.20 -5.67
C TRP A 90 -0.68 -11.72 -6.74
N THR A 91 -0.99 -12.52 -7.76
CA THR A 91 -1.81 -12.08 -8.90
C THR A 91 -3.18 -11.60 -8.46
N LYS A 92 -3.81 -12.29 -7.50
CA LYS A 92 -5.11 -11.89 -6.94
C LYS A 92 -4.97 -10.73 -5.95
N ILE A 93 -3.96 -10.79 -5.09
CA ILE A 93 -3.70 -9.77 -4.06
C ILE A 93 -3.40 -8.41 -4.72
N GLU A 94 -2.56 -8.40 -5.75
CA GLU A 94 -2.09 -7.18 -6.43
C GLU A 94 -3.24 -6.40 -7.05
N GLN A 95 -4.23 -7.08 -7.63
CA GLN A 95 -5.41 -6.40 -8.19
C GLN A 95 -6.21 -5.67 -7.09
N VAL A 96 -6.39 -6.30 -5.93
CA VAL A 96 -7.10 -5.68 -4.79
C VAL A 96 -6.29 -4.51 -4.24
N VAL A 97 -4.98 -4.69 -4.06
CA VAL A 97 -4.07 -3.64 -3.57
C VAL A 97 -4.10 -2.40 -4.47
N PHE A 98 -4.09 -2.55 -5.80
CA PHE A 98 -4.18 -1.40 -6.69
C PHE A 98 -5.50 -0.63 -6.53
N LEU A 99 -6.61 -1.33 -6.34
CA LEU A 99 -7.92 -0.71 -6.14
C LEU A 99 -7.99 0.00 -4.79
N ASP A 100 -7.42 -0.59 -3.74
CA ASP A 100 -7.38 0.03 -2.40
C ASP A 100 -6.50 1.29 -2.41
N ILE A 101 -5.34 1.26 -3.05
CA ILE A 101 -4.47 2.43 -3.22
C ILE A 101 -5.19 3.53 -4.03
N GLN A 102 -5.83 3.16 -5.15
CA GLN A 102 -6.60 4.10 -5.96
C GLN A 102 -7.70 4.77 -5.11
N THR A 103 -8.43 3.97 -4.34
CA THR A 103 -9.55 4.43 -3.52
C THR A 103 -9.08 5.34 -2.39
N ALA A 104 -8.01 4.96 -1.68
CA ALA A 104 -7.45 5.76 -0.58
C ALA A 104 -6.95 7.14 -1.05
N LEU A 105 -6.38 7.19 -2.26
CA LEU A 105 -5.87 8.42 -2.86
C LEU A 105 -6.94 9.21 -3.64
N GLY A 106 -8.21 8.76 -3.64
CA GLY A 106 -9.29 9.45 -4.34
C GLY A 106 -9.13 9.47 -5.87
N GLY A 107 -8.40 8.51 -6.44
CA GLY A 107 -8.23 8.38 -7.88
C GLY A 107 -9.48 7.81 -8.56
N THR A 108 -9.77 8.26 -9.78
CA THR A 108 -10.79 7.65 -10.65
C THR A 108 -10.24 6.50 -11.48
N SER A 109 -8.91 6.42 -11.59
CA SER A 109 -8.18 5.37 -12.30
C SER A 109 -6.77 5.24 -11.74
N TYR A 110 -6.13 4.09 -11.98
CA TYR A 110 -4.70 3.93 -11.74
C TYR A 110 -3.97 3.47 -13.00
N ARG A 111 -2.67 3.76 -13.06
CA ARG A 111 -1.74 3.19 -14.03
C ARG A 111 -0.65 2.44 -13.29
N ALA A 112 -0.59 1.12 -13.49
CA ALA A 112 0.46 0.29 -12.95
C ALA A 112 1.70 0.31 -13.86
N ARG A 113 2.90 0.42 -13.28
CA ARG A 113 4.18 0.19 -13.96
C ARG A 113 5.06 -0.73 -13.14
N ASN A 114 5.78 -1.64 -13.80
CA ASN A 114 6.84 -2.38 -13.12
C ASN A 114 8.03 -1.44 -12.89
N TYR A 115 8.55 -1.44 -11.67
CA TYR A 115 9.79 -0.78 -11.29
C TYR A 115 10.89 -1.85 -11.28
N TYR A 116 11.89 -1.69 -12.15
CA TYR A 116 13.04 -2.58 -12.27
C TYR A 116 14.14 -2.16 -11.31
#